data_AF-A0A3C2DDW2-F1
#
_entry.id   AF-A0A3C2DDW2-F1
#
_cell.length_a   1.000
_cell.length_b   1.000
_cell.length_c   1.000
_cell.angle_alpha   90.00
_cell.angle_beta   90.00
_cell.angle_gamma   90.00
#
_symmetry.space_group_name_H-M   'P 1'
#
loop_
_entity.id
_entity.type
_entity.pdbx_description
1 polymer ?
#
loop_
_entity_poly.entity_id
_entity_poly.type
_entity_poly.pdbx_seq_one_letter_code
_entity_poly.pdbx_strand_id
1 'polypeptide(L)'
;MQGSGEDVRASTLKRAITRIDPTFSEADHGFRGFGELLRHLADRKVVELSGAKRDPEVDLVTGDGPAQAAFDLLVAVVGAKGKKGGAALSGLKTEMVRRDAGFNERALGYGGFLQFCKAAATRDLVSMAWDDDRGDYLLAPAG
;
A
#
# COMPACT_ATOMS: atom_id res chain seq x y z
N MET A 1 -17.82 -6.48 12.44
CA MET A 1 -18.59 -5.81 11.38
C MET A 1 -17.93 -6.19 10.07
N GLN A 2 -18.65 -6.93 9.22
CA GLN A 2 -18.16 -7.48 7.95
C GLN A 2 -17.84 -6.36 6.97
N GLY A 3 -16.58 -6.29 6.53
CA GLY A 3 -16.23 -5.60 5.30
C GLY A 3 -16.62 -6.50 4.13
N SER A 4 -17.69 -6.14 3.44
CA SER A 4 -18.05 -6.70 2.14
C SER A 4 -17.04 -6.20 1.10
N GLY A 5 -15.88 -6.86 1.02
CA GLY A 5 -15.08 -6.93 -0.20
C GLY A 5 -15.66 -8.04 -1.06
N GLU A 6 -15.91 -7.80 -2.35
CA GLU A 6 -16.20 -8.90 -3.27
C GLU A 6 -15.05 -9.91 -3.19
N ASP A 7 -15.31 -11.15 -2.80
CA ASP A 7 -14.31 -12.22 -2.75
C ASP A 7 -13.66 -12.40 -4.14
N VAL A 8 -12.50 -11.78 -4.35
CA VAL A 8 -11.81 -11.84 -5.64
C VAL A 8 -11.05 -13.14 -5.71
N ARG A 9 -11.55 -14.10 -6.49
CA ARG A 9 -10.81 -15.35 -6.74
C ARG A 9 -9.51 -15.11 -7.50
N ALA A 10 -8.49 -15.90 -7.18
CA ALA A 10 -7.19 -15.88 -7.85
C ALA A 10 -7.33 -15.99 -9.38
N SER A 11 -8.22 -16.86 -9.87
CA SER A 11 -8.50 -17.01 -11.30
C SER A 11 -9.08 -15.75 -11.94
N THR A 12 -10.00 -15.05 -11.26
CA THR A 12 -10.58 -13.79 -11.72
C THR A 12 -9.54 -12.67 -11.73
N LEU A 13 -8.73 -12.58 -10.67
CA LEU A 13 -7.65 -11.61 -10.56
C LEU A 13 -6.61 -11.78 -11.66
N LYS A 14 -6.14 -13.02 -11.90
CA LYS A 14 -5.20 -13.32 -13.00
C LYS A 14 -5.76 -12.88 -14.35
N ARG A 15 -7.03 -13.20 -14.63
CA ARG A 15 -7.68 -12.83 -15.90
C ARG A 15 -7.83 -11.31 -16.06
N ALA A 16 -8.05 -10.58 -14.97
CA ALA A 16 -8.08 -9.13 -14.98
C ALA A 16 -6.71 -8.54 -15.28
N ILE A 17 -5.65 -9.04 -14.61
CA ILE A 17 -4.26 -8.62 -14.86
C ILE A 17 -3.87 -8.87 -16.31
N THR A 18 -4.09 -10.07 -16.84
CA THR A 18 -3.75 -10.39 -18.25
C THR A 18 -4.56 -9.60 -19.27
N ARG A 19 -5.70 -9.03 -18.86
CA ARG A 19 -6.52 -8.17 -19.72
C ARG A 19 -5.96 -6.75 -19.79
N ILE A 20 -5.42 -6.26 -18.67
CA ILE A 20 -4.79 -4.94 -18.57
C ILE A 20 -3.39 -5.00 -19.19
N ASP A 21 -2.66 -6.07 -18.90
CA ASP A 21 -1.31 -6.34 -19.38
C ASP A 21 -1.23 -7.76 -19.96
N PRO A 22 -1.37 -7.90 -21.29
CA PRO A 22 -1.27 -9.18 -21.98
C PRO A 22 0.11 -9.84 -21.89
N THR A 23 1.14 -9.08 -21.51
CA THR A 23 2.51 -9.57 -21.39
C THR A 23 2.83 -10.15 -20.02
N PHE A 24 1.91 -9.98 -19.06
CA PHE A 24 2.09 -10.49 -17.70
C PHE A 24 2.31 -12.01 -17.68
N SER A 25 3.47 -12.41 -17.17
CA SER A 25 3.86 -13.80 -16.98
C SER A 25 4.51 -13.95 -15.60
N GLU A 26 4.06 -14.92 -14.81
CA GLU A 26 4.64 -15.14 -13.48
C GLU A 26 6.08 -15.67 -13.55
N ALA A 27 6.43 -16.32 -14.68
CA ALA A 27 7.77 -16.82 -14.93
C ALA A 27 8.80 -15.69 -15.07
N ASP A 28 8.40 -14.53 -15.58
CA ASP A 28 9.29 -13.36 -15.70
C ASP A 28 9.68 -12.80 -14.32
N HIS A 29 8.90 -13.13 -13.30
CA HIS A 29 9.16 -12.81 -11.91
C HIS A 29 9.75 -13.99 -11.12
N GLY A 30 10.10 -15.09 -11.78
CA GLY A 30 10.71 -16.28 -11.17
C GLY A 30 9.75 -17.22 -10.46
N PHE A 31 8.43 -17.09 -10.65
CA PHE A 31 7.43 -17.97 -10.04
C PHE A 31 6.96 -19.04 -11.03
N ARG A 32 6.71 -20.27 -10.54
CA ARG A 32 6.21 -21.38 -11.37
C ARG A 32 4.71 -21.26 -11.70
N GLY A 33 4.01 -20.31 -11.11
CA GLY A 33 2.64 -19.96 -11.46
C GLY A 33 1.99 -18.96 -10.50
N PHE A 34 0.80 -18.50 -10.85
CA PHE A 34 0.05 -17.47 -10.11
C PHE A 34 -0.16 -17.79 -8.63
N GLY A 35 -0.45 -19.05 -8.31
CA GLY A 35 -0.64 -19.46 -6.92
C GLY A 35 0.65 -19.43 -6.07
N GLU A 36 1.83 -19.51 -6.69
CA GLU A 36 3.13 -19.32 -6.00
C GLU A 36 3.42 -17.84 -5.80
N LEU A 37 3.16 -17.00 -6.81
CA LEU A 37 3.20 -15.54 -6.70
C LEU A 37 2.29 -15.04 -5.56
N LEU A 38 1.02 -15.49 -5.53
CA LEU A 38 0.08 -15.11 -4.49
C LEU A 38 0.53 -15.55 -3.09
N ARG A 39 1.08 -16.75 -2.96
CA ARG A 39 1.64 -17.23 -1.68
C ARG A 39 2.83 -16.39 -1.24
N HIS A 40 3.69 -15.98 -2.17
CA HIS A 40 4.80 -15.08 -1.88
C HIS A 40 4.31 -13.69 -1.43
N LEU A 41 3.26 -13.16 -2.06
CA LEU A 41 2.63 -11.91 -1.64
C LEU A 41 1.95 -12.05 -0.27
N ALA A 42 1.37 -13.22 0.03
CA ALA A 42 0.75 -13.49 1.32
C ALA A 42 1.74 -13.65 2.46
N ASP A 43 2.88 -14.31 2.21
CA ASP A 43 4.00 -14.39 3.16
C ASP A 43 4.53 -13.00 3.52
N ARG A 44 4.58 -12.11 2.53
CA ARG A 44 4.90 -10.69 2.72
C ARG A 44 3.72 -9.86 3.21
N LYS A 45 2.60 -10.48 3.60
CA LYS A 45 1.39 -9.82 4.11
C LYS A 45 0.87 -8.67 3.23
N VAL A 46 0.99 -8.82 1.92
CA VAL A 46 0.41 -7.90 0.92
C VAL A 46 -1.01 -8.33 0.56
N VAL A 47 -1.27 -9.63 0.56
CA VAL A 47 -2.58 -10.24 0.29
C VAL A 47 -2.88 -11.33 1.32
N GLU A 48 -4.15 -11.57 1.62
CA GLU A 48 -4.58 -12.75 2.37
C GLU A 48 -5.15 -13.75 1.39
N LEU A 49 -4.85 -15.02 1.61
CA LEU A 49 -5.39 -16.12 0.83
C LEU A 49 -6.29 -16.95 1.72
N SER A 50 -7.56 -17.06 1.34
CA SER A 50 -8.58 -17.85 2.02
C SER A 50 -9.21 -18.85 1.05
N GLY A 51 -10.00 -19.81 1.56
CA GLY A 51 -10.73 -20.76 0.71
C GLY A 51 -9.87 -21.89 0.09
N ALA A 52 -10.14 -22.20 -1.18
CA ALA A 52 -9.68 -23.45 -1.81
C ALA A 52 -8.21 -23.45 -2.22
N LYS A 53 -7.48 -24.55 -1.96
CA LYS A 53 -6.04 -24.71 -2.28
C LYS A 53 -5.64 -24.44 -3.74
N ARG A 54 -6.56 -24.60 -4.69
CA ARG A 54 -6.28 -24.44 -6.14
C ARG A 54 -6.70 -23.09 -6.71
N ASP A 55 -7.72 -22.47 -6.13
CA ASP A 55 -8.24 -21.16 -6.54
C ASP A 55 -8.66 -20.41 -5.28
N PRO A 56 -7.68 -19.89 -4.51
CA PRO A 56 -7.98 -19.21 -3.27
C PRO A 56 -8.70 -17.90 -3.55
N GLU A 57 -9.50 -17.48 -2.59
CA GLU A 57 -10.00 -16.13 -2.50
C GLU A 57 -8.83 -15.24 -2.06
N VAL A 58 -8.69 -14.11 -2.73
CA VAL A 58 -7.58 -13.18 -2.57
C VAL A 58 -8.15 -11.88 -2.04
N ASP A 59 -7.84 -11.60 -0.78
CA ASP A 59 -8.11 -10.31 -0.17
C ASP A 59 -6.85 -9.46 -0.15
N LEU A 60 -6.99 -8.17 -0.43
CA LEU A 60 -5.89 -7.24 -0.27
C LEU A 60 -5.76 -6.92 1.23
N VAL A 61 -4.62 -7.26 1.83
CA VAL A 61 -4.38 -7.00 3.26
C VAL A 61 -4.44 -5.50 3.48
N THR A 62 -5.53 -5.06 4.11
CA THR A 62 -5.70 -3.67 4.53
C THR A 62 -5.26 -3.43 5.98
N GLY A 63 -4.66 -4.41 6.67
CA GLY A 63 -4.37 -4.33 8.11
C GLY A 63 -2.93 -4.59 8.58
N ASP A 64 -2.24 -5.61 8.08
CA ASP A 64 -1.07 -6.16 8.83
C ASP A 64 0.19 -6.39 7.99
N GLY A 65 0.31 -5.73 6.84
CA GLY A 65 1.46 -5.83 5.95
C GLY A 65 2.73 -5.12 6.44
N PRO A 66 3.89 -5.30 5.77
CA PRO A 66 5.07 -4.44 5.91
C PRO A 66 4.74 -2.95 5.67
N ALA A 67 3.59 -2.68 5.03
CA ALA A 67 3.02 -1.35 4.90
C ALA A 67 2.61 -0.74 6.26
N GLN A 68 2.27 -1.53 7.28
CA GLN A 68 1.85 -1.00 8.59
C GLN A 68 2.99 -0.28 9.31
N ALA A 69 4.18 -0.89 9.39
CA ALA A 69 5.35 -0.22 9.96
C ALA A 69 5.70 1.08 9.22
N ALA A 70 5.52 1.08 7.90
CA ALA A 70 5.68 2.27 7.07
C ALA A 70 4.59 3.32 7.34
N PHE A 71 3.33 2.92 7.58
CA PHE A 71 2.26 3.83 7.96
C PHE A 71 2.47 4.41 9.36
N ASP A 72 2.91 3.60 10.32
CA ASP A 72 3.25 4.06 11.67
C ASP A 72 4.41 5.07 11.61
N LEU A 73 5.42 4.81 10.78
CA LEU A 73 6.51 5.74 10.51
C LEU A 73 5.98 7.05 9.91
N LEU A 74 5.07 6.98 8.94
CA LEU A 74 4.44 8.15 8.34
C LEU A 74 3.72 8.99 9.40
N VAL A 75 2.85 8.38 10.22
CA VAL A 75 2.12 9.05 11.30
C VAL A 75 3.09 9.70 12.29
N ALA A 76 4.17 9.00 12.67
CA ALA A 76 5.18 9.53 13.57
C ALA A 76 5.98 10.72 12.97
N VAL A 77 6.26 10.72 11.67
CA VAL A 77 6.92 11.84 10.98
C VAL A 77 5.97 13.03 10.87
N VAL A 78 4.73 12.78 10.46
CA VAL A 78 3.69 13.79 10.30
C VAL A 78 3.36 14.44 11.66
N GLY A 79 3.19 13.65 12.73
CA GLY A 79 2.95 14.18 14.08
C GLY A 79 4.13 15.00 14.63
N ALA A 80 5.37 14.63 14.27
CA ALA A 80 6.56 15.39 14.67
C ALA A 80 6.67 16.74 13.94
N LYS A 81 6.35 16.80 12.64
CA LYS A 81 6.44 18.04 11.83
C LYS A 81 5.16 18.88 11.82
N GLY A 82 4.00 18.28 12.08
CA GLY A 82 2.67 18.87 11.83
C GLY A 82 2.16 19.85 12.89
N LYS A 83 2.99 20.27 13.86
CA LYS A 83 2.53 21.00 15.07
C LYS A 83 1.84 22.35 14.83
N LYS A 84 1.89 22.97 13.63
CA LYS A 84 1.27 24.28 13.36
C LYS A 84 0.68 24.48 11.95
N GLY A 85 0.52 23.42 11.14
CA GLY A 85 -0.02 23.59 9.78
C GLY A 85 0.30 22.45 8.82
N GLY A 86 0.33 21.21 9.31
CA GLY A 86 0.61 20.04 8.47
C GLY A 86 2.06 19.94 7.98
N ALA A 87 2.46 18.71 7.64
CA ALA A 87 3.75 18.40 7.05
C ALA A 87 3.61 18.35 5.52
N ALA A 88 4.46 19.10 4.80
CA ALA A 88 4.45 19.15 3.34
C ALA A 88 4.94 17.83 2.72
N LEU A 89 4.19 17.31 1.74
CA LEU A 89 4.44 16.03 1.07
C LEU A 89 5.81 16.01 0.37
N SER A 90 6.22 17.14 -0.25
CA SER A 90 7.52 17.29 -0.93
C SER A 90 8.74 17.08 -0.02
N GLY A 91 8.61 17.29 1.30
CA GLY A 91 9.67 17.06 2.29
C GLY A 91 9.51 15.79 3.12
N LEU A 92 8.31 15.22 3.15
CA LEU A 92 7.95 14.08 4.00
C LEU A 92 8.69 12.80 3.60
N LYS A 93 8.78 12.53 2.29
CA LYS A 93 9.50 11.36 1.78
C LYS A 93 10.96 11.36 2.25
N THR A 94 11.65 12.49 2.12
CA THR A 94 13.05 12.63 2.52
C THR A 94 13.24 12.35 4.01
N GLU A 95 12.31 12.80 4.86
CA GLU A 95 12.37 12.51 6.30
C GLU A 95 12.07 11.05 6.63
N MET A 96 11.14 10.42 5.91
CA MET A 96 10.88 8.98 6.08
C MET A 96 12.13 8.17 5.75
N VAL A 97 12.79 8.46 4.63
CA VAL A 97 14.06 7.80 4.24
C VAL A 97 15.19 8.10 5.23
N ARG A 98 15.22 9.29 5.85
CA ARG A 98 16.19 9.61 6.90
C ARG A 98 16.00 8.78 8.17
N ARG A 99 14.76 8.48 8.54
CA ARG A 99 14.46 7.66 9.73
C ARG A 99 14.55 6.17 9.45
N ASP A 100 14.17 5.76 8.25
CA ASP A 100 14.28 4.39 7.77
C ASP A 100 14.83 4.39 6.35
N ALA A 101 16.14 4.12 6.24
CA ALA A 101 16.83 4.03 4.96
C ALA A 101 16.33 2.86 4.09
N GLY A 102 15.61 1.90 4.66
CA GLY A 102 14.96 0.80 3.96
C GLY A 102 13.59 1.15 3.40
N PHE A 103 13.03 2.33 3.71
CA PHE A 103 11.70 2.71 3.25
C PHE A 103 11.65 2.86 1.72
N ASN A 104 10.78 2.08 1.09
CA ASN A 104 10.54 2.12 -0.35
C ASN A 104 9.06 1.81 -0.64
N GLU A 105 8.34 2.80 -1.16
CA GLU A 105 6.90 2.70 -1.43
C GLU A 105 6.58 1.67 -2.51
N ARG A 106 7.49 1.50 -3.48
CA ARG A 106 7.36 0.48 -4.53
C ARG A 106 7.54 -0.91 -3.97
N ALA A 107 8.44 -1.09 -2.98
CA ALA A 107 8.60 -2.37 -2.30
C ALA A 107 7.35 -2.76 -1.50
N LEU A 108 6.54 -1.77 -1.10
CA LEU A 108 5.24 -1.92 -0.45
C LEU A 108 4.08 -2.07 -1.45
N GLY A 109 4.34 -2.03 -2.77
CA GLY A 109 3.32 -2.20 -3.81
C GLY A 109 2.63 -0.90 -4.26
N TYR A 110 3.09 0.27 -3.81
CA TYR A 110 2.51 1.56 -4.22
C TYR A 110 3.23 2.14 -5.44
N GLY A 111 2.46 2.62 -6.41
CA GLY A 111 2.98 3.26 -7.64
C GLY A 111 3.73 4.58 -7.39
N GLY A 112 3.65 5.14 -6.17
CA GLY A 112 4.41 6.31 -5.75
C GLY A 112 4.05 6.77 -4.34
N PHE A 113 4.80 7.73 -3.80
CA PHE A 113 4.61 8.26 -2.44
C PHE A 113 3.21 8.85 -2.21
N LEU A 114 2.67 9.54 -3.23
CA LEU A 114 1.32 10.09 -3.14
C LEU A 114 0.25 9.00 -2.99
N GLN A 115 0.39 7.87 -3.68
CA GLN A 115 -0.54 6.74 -3.57
C GLN A 115 -0.44 6.07 -2.19
N PHE A 116 0.78 5.97 -1.65
CA PHE A 116 1.02 5.52 -0.29
C PHE A 116 0.34 6.45 0.74
N CYS A 117 0.50 7.78 0.60
CA CYS A 117 -0.15 8.75 1.48
C CYS A 117 -1.68 8.72 1.37
N LYS A 118 -2.23 8.57 0.15
CA LYS A 118 -3.67 8.39 -0.05
C LYS A 118 -4.19 7.13 0.63
N ALA A 119 -3.46 6.02 0.53
CA ALA A 119 -3.82 4.79 1.21
C ALA A 119 -3.81 4.94 2.74
N ALA A 120 -2.89 5.73 3.30
CA ALA A 120 -2.89 6.08 4.72
C ALA A 120 -4.10 6.97 5.09
N ALA A 121 -4.49 7.89 4.20
CA ALA A 121 -5.66 8.75 4.41
C ALA A 121 -6.99 7.99 4.32
N THR A 122 -7.11 7.02 3.40
CA THR A 122 -8.27 6.12 3.32
C THR A 122 -8.44 5.23 4.55
N ARG A 123 -7.35 5.01 5.29
CA ARG A 123 -7.36 4.26 6.55
C ARG A 123 -7.58 5.15 7.79
N ASP A 124 -7.89 6.43 7.60
CA ASP A 124 -8.03 7.41 8.68
C ASP A 124 -6.79 7.48 9.59
N LEU A 125 -5.59 7.27 9.03
CA LEU A 125 -4.32 7.41 9.77
C LEU A 125 -3.74 8.83 9.65
N VAL A 126 -3.96 9.46 8.49
CA VAL A 126 -3.52 10.83 8.20
C VAL A 126 -4.59 11.58 7.41
N SER A 127 -4.75 12.88 7.64
CA SER A 127 -5.51 13.77 6.77
C SER A 127 -4.59 14.36 5.70
N MET A 128 -5.10 14.51 4.48
CA MET A 128 -4.42 15.17 3.37
C MET A 128 -5.24 16.36 2.90
N ALA A 129 -4.64 17.56 2.89
CA ALA A 129 -5.24 18.77 2.36
C ALA A 129 -4.29 19.41 1.34
N TRP A 130 -4.83 19.91 0.23
CA TRP A 130 -4.05 20.73 -0.70
C TRP A 130 -3.89 22.14 -0.14
N ASP A 131 -2.68 22.67 -0.18
CA ASP A 131 -2.36 24.04 0.23
C ASP A 131 -1.96 24.85 -1.01
N ASP A 132 -2.76 25.87 -1.34
CA ASP A 132 -2.58 26.69 -2.53
C ASP A 132 -1.40 27.66 -2.39
N ASP A 133 -1.13 28.14 -1.17
CA ASP A 133 0.00 29.04 -0.89
C ASP A 133 1.36 28.35 -1.08
N ARG A 134 1.41 27.05 -0.82
CA ARG A 134 2.62 26.22 -0.96
C ARG A 134 2.66 25.39 -2.24
N GLY A 135 1.52 25.25 -2.92
CA GLY A 135 1.37 24.36 -4.09
C GLY A 135 1.72 22.91 -3.77
N ASP A 136 1.42 22.44 -2.55
CA ASP A 136 1.77 21.09 -2.08
C ASP A 136 0.67 20.50 -1.19
N TYR A 137 0.67 19.17 -1.06
CA TYR A 137 -0.21 18.48 -0.12
C TYR A 137 0.37 18.58 1.30
N LEU A 138 -0.44 19.08 2.23
CA LEU A 138 -0.17 19.04 3.66
C LEU A 138 -0.81 17.81 4.29
N LEU A 139 -0.01 17.06 5.03
CA LEU A 139 -0.44 15.91 5.81
C LEU A 139 -0.53 16.30 7.28
N ALA A 140 -1.63 15.92 7.93
CA ALA A 140 -1.79 16.00 9.37
C ALA A 140 -2.10 14.60 9.91
N PRO A 141 -1.73 14.25 11.15
CA PRO A 141 -2.19 13.00 11.73
C PRO A 141 -3.71 13.07 11.85
N ALA A 142 -4.40 11.99 11.48
CA ALA A 142 -5.83 11.88 11.75
C ALA A 142 -5.96 11.78 13.28
N GLY A 143 -6.65 12.75 13.88
CA GLY A 143 -6.85 12.86 15.32
C GLY A 143 -8.19 12.28 15.72
#